data_AF-A0A834AC63-F1
#
_entry.id   AF-A0A834AC63-F1
#
_cell.length_a   1.000
_cell.length_b   1.000
_cell.length_c   1.000
_cell.angle_alpha   90.00
_cell.angle_beta   90.00
_cell.angle_gamma   90.00
#
_symmetry.space_group_name_H-M   'P 1'
#
loop_
_entity.id
_entity.type
_entity.pdbx_description
1 polymer ?
#
loop_
_entity_poly.entity_id
_entity_poly.type
_entity_poly.pdbx_seq_one_letter_code
_entity_poly.pdbx_strand_id
1 'polypeptide(L)'
;MKHNNICIIGIPEGEKEEQGIENLFEKLMMENFPNLMSEKVTQTQETQRVPIKKNPKRPTSRHIIIKMVKFQDKKRILKVAMEKQEVTYKGAPIRLAADLSMETLQARRKWQDNPSNENQTPATKTTLSSKALN
;
A
#
# COMPACT_ATOMS: atom_id res chain seq x y z
N MET A 1 -3.91 -6.88 12.50
CA MET A 1 -3.78 -5.91 11.38
C MET A 1 -2.45 -6.18 10.67
N LYS A 2 -2.44 -6.30 9.34
CA LYS A 2 -1.20 -6.50 8.57
C LYS A 2 -0.47 -5.16 8.42
N HIS A 3 0.17 -4.75 9.52
CA HIS A 3 0.64 -3.40 9.71
C HIS A 3 1.71 -3.01 8.69
N ASN A 4 2.61 -3.92 8.30
CA ASN A 4 3.74 -3.62 7.41
C ASN A 4 3.51 -3.87 5.92
N ASN A 5 2.31 -4.30 5.52
CA ASN A 5 2.08 -4.76 4.15
C ASN A 5 1.57 -3.63 3.24
N ILE A 6 2.18 -3.49 2.07
CA ILE A 6 1.72 -2.71 0.93
C ILE A 6 1.16 -3.66 -0.12
N CYS A 7 0.01 -3.34 -0.69
CA CYS A 7 -0.62 -4.05 -1.80
C CYS A 7 -0.42 -3.24 -3.08
N ILE A 8 0.17 -3.86 -4.11
CA ILE A 8 0.28 -3.30 -5.46
C ILE A 8 -0.76 -3.97 -6.35
N ILE A 9 -1.51 -3.14 -7.08
CA ILE A 9 -2.56 -3.53 -8.01
C ILE A 9 -2.25 -2.98 -9.39
N GLY A 10 -2.44 -3.81 -10.43
CA GLY A 10 -2.31 -3.40 -11.84
C GLY A 10 -1.01 -3.84 -12.52
N ILE A 11 -0.15 -4.59 -11.85
CA ILE A 11 1.06 -5.14 -12.48
C ILE A 11 0.69 -6.39 -13.30
N PRO A 12 0.96 -6.42 -14.62
CA PRO A 12 0.63 -7.56 -15.47
C PRO A 12 1.37 -8.84 -15.07
N GLU A 13 0.87 -9.99 -15.51
CA GLU A 13 1.53 -11.30 -15.32
C GLU A 13 2.15 -11.78 -16.64
N GLY A 14 3.36 -12.32 -16.58
CA GLY A 14 4.13 -12.83 -17.71
C GLY A 14 5.46 -13.40 -17.22
N GLU A 15 6.14 -14.22 -18.03
CA GLU A 15 7.36 -14.94 -17.60
C GLU A 15 8.45 -14.00 -17.06
N LYS A 16 8.69 -12.87 -17.74
CA LYS A 16 9.67 -11.87 -17.33
C LYS A 16 9.25 -11.12 -16.05
N GLU A 17 7.97 -10.78 -15.93
CA GLU A 17 7.41 -10.10 -14.77
C GLU A 17 7.38 -11.00 -13.53
N GLU A 18 7.15 -12.31 -13.71
CA GLU A 18 7.12 -13.30 -12.63
C GLU A 18 8.52 -13.56 -12.08
N GLN A 19 9.54 -13.62 -12.94
CA GLN A 19 10.94 -13.81 -12.53
C GLN A 19 11.56 -12.55 -11.92
N GLY A 20 10.96 -11.37 -12.14
CA GLY A 20 11.47 -10.07 -11.69
C GLY A 20 10.77 -9.48 -10.47
N ILE A 21 9.93 -10.25 -9.76
CA ILE A 21 9.12 -9.75 -8.64
C ILE A 21 9.98 -9.23 -7.48
N GLU A 22 11.13 -9.86 -7.22
CA GLU A 22 12.03 -9.49 -6.10
C GLU A 22 12.51 -8.03 -6.22
N ASN A 23 12.92 -7.61 -7.42
CA ASN A 23 13.43 -6.26 -7.67
C ASN A 23 12.33 -5.26 -8.08
N LEU A 24 11.07 -5.68 -8.09
CA LEU A 24 9.95 -4.85 -8.54
C LEU A 24 9.80 -3.60 -7.68
N PHE A 25 9.96 -3.75 -6.36
CA PHE A 25 9.81 -2.63 -5.43
C PHE A 25 10.86 -1.55 -5.70
N GLU A 26 12.13 -1.93 -5.84
CA GLU A 26 13.21 -0.99 -6.12
C GLU A 26 12.99 -0.25 -7.45
N LYS A 27 12.59 -0.98 -8.50
CA LYS A 27 12.23 -0.37 -9.80
C LYS A 27 11.10 0.64 -9.65
N LEU A 28 10.05 0.29 -8.90
CA LEU A 28 8.91 1.16 -8.69
C LEU A 28 9.27 2.43 -7.92
N MET A 29 10.08 2.27 -6.87
CA MET A 29 10.55 3.39 -6.06
C MET A 29 11.48 4.31 -6.84
N MET A 30 12.32 3.77 -7.72
CA MET A 30 13.17 4.56 -8.61
C MET A 30 12.36 5.35 -9.64
N GLU A 31 11.36 4.72 -10.25
CA GLU A 31 10.49 5.35 -11.25
C GLU A 31 9.62 6.46 -10.63
N ASN A 32 9.09 6.24 -9.42
CA ASN A 32 8.07 7.13 -8.86
C ASN A 32 8.53 8.02 -7.71
N PHE A 33 9.48 7.56 -6.90
CA PHE A 33 9.83 8.18 -5.62
C PHE A 33 11.36 8.21 -5.38
N PRO A 34 12.16 8.79 -6.30
CA PRO A 34 13.63 8.79 -6.18
C PRO A 34 14.12 9.39 -4.86
N ASN A 35 13.42 10.41 -4.32
CA ASN A 35 13.75 11.04 -3.05
C ASN A 35 13.67 10.07 -1.84
N LEU A 36 12.76 9.09 -1.88
CA LEU A 36 12.64 8.08 -0.82
C LEU A 36 13.78 7.05 -0.90
N MET A 37 14.34 6.82 -2.08
CA MET A 37 15.51 5.94 -2.27
C MET A 37 16.76 6.55 -1.64
N SER A 38 17.00 7.85 -1.82
CA SER A 38 18.14 8.55 -1.21
C SER A 38 18.12 8.54 0.32
N GLU A 39 16.93 8.48 0.92
CA GLU A 39 16.73 8.46 2.37
C GLU A 39 16.76 7.04 2.98
N LYS A 40 17.09 6.00 2.19
CA LYS A 40 17.16 4.59 2.61
C LYS A 40 15.82 4.03 3.15
N VAL A 41 14.68 4.51 2.68
CA VAL A 41 13.31 4.11 3.09
C VAL A 41 12.88 2.77 2.43
N THR A 42 13.82 1.93 2.01
CA THR A 42 13.59 0.95 0.94
C THR A 42 13.72 -0.51 1.36
N GLN A 43 13.95 -0.79 2.65
CA GLN A 43 14.14 -2.16 3.11
C GLN A 43 12.81 -2.93 3.10
N THR A 44 12.68 -3.84 2.14
CA THR A 44 11.61 -4.83 2.06
C THR A 44 12.09 -6.17 2.58
N GLN A 45 11.20 -6.88 3.28
CA GLN A 45 11.46 -8.23 3.76
C GLN A 45 11.10 -9.27 2.71
N GLU A 46 9.97 -9.07 2.01
CA GLU A 46 9.42 -10.05 1.08
C GLU A 46 8.52 -9.35 0.07
N THR A 47 8.57 -9.81 -1.18
CA THR A 47 7.66 -9.40 -2.25
C THR A 47 7.08 -10.67 -2.88
N GLN A 48 5.76 -10.81 -2.84
CA GLN A 48 5.11 -12.00 -3.38
C GLN A 48 3.77 -11.70 -4.05
N ARG A 49 3.43 -12.50 -5.06
CA ARG A 49 2.09 -12.49 -5.69
C ARG A 49 1.10 -13.27 -4.82
N VAL A 50 -0.09 -12.70 -4.66
CA VAL A 50 -1.14 -13.31 -3.84
C VAL A 50 -2.44 -13.43 -4.64
N PRO A 51 -3.02 -14.65 -4.75
CA PRO A 51 -2.53 -15.94 -4.22
C PRO A 51 -1.27 -16.45 -4.95
N ILE A 52 -0.45 -17.28 -4.27
CA ILE A 52 0.78 -17.84 -4.84
C ILE A 52 0.51 -18.60 -6.15
N LYS A 53 -0.60 -19.34 -6.21
CA LYS A 53 -1.03 -20.04 -7.42
C LYS A 53 -1.91 -19.15 -8.29
N LYS A 54 -1.56 -19.04 -9.57
CA LYS A 54 -2.40 -18.39 -10.58
C LYS A 54 -3.68 -19.19 -10.80
N ASN A 55 -4.83 -18.52 -10.81
CA ASN A 55 -6.10 -19.14 -11.17
C ASN A 55 -6.39 -18.83 -12.65
N PRO A 56 -6.39 -19.82 -13.55
CA PRO A 56 -6.62 -19.60 -14.99
C PRO A 56 -8.01 -19.03 -15.31
N LYS A 57 -8.99 -19.18 -14.41
CA LYS A 57 -10.34 -18.61 -14.58
C LYS A 57 -10.42 -17.12 -14.28
N ARG A 58 -9.38 -16.52 -13.70
CA ARG A 58 -9.33 -15.09 -13.37
C ARG A 58 -8.49 -14.36 -14.43
N PRO A 59 -9.11 -13.51 -15.28
CA PRO A 59 -8.38 -12.77 -16.30
C PRO A 59 -7.58 -11.60 -15.71
N THR A 60 -7.90 -11.17 -14.49
CA THR A 60 -7.19 -10.07 -13.81
C THR A 60 -5.86 -10.54 -13.24
N SER A 61 -4.85 -9.67 -13.30
CA SER A 61 -3.56 -9.93 -12.68
C SER A 61 -3.68 -10.00 -11.16
N ARG A 62 -2.90 -10.89 -10.53
CA ARG A 62 -2.85 -11.02 -9.07
C ARG A 62 -2.19 -9.80 -8.45
N HIS A 63 -2.64 -9.47 -7.25
CA HIS A 63 -2.02 -8.42 -6.47
C HIS A 63 -0.65 -8.87 -5.95
N ILE A 64 0.22 -7.91 -5.72
CA ILE A 64 1.53 -8.15 -5.09
C ILE A 64 1.47 -7.60 -3.69
N ILE A 65 1.90 -8.39 -2.72
CA ILE A 65 2.09 -7.95 -1.35
C ILE A 65 3.57 -7.75 -1.13
N ILE A 66 3.92 -6.55 -0.68
CA ILE A 66 5.25 -6.19 -0.21
C ILE A 66 5.18 -6.06 1.29
N LYS A 67 6.03 -6.82 1.98
CA LYS A 67 6.19 -6.72 3.42
C LYS A 67 7.37 -5.80 3.72
N MET A 68 7.10 -4.64 4.30
CA MET A 68 8.14 -3.71 4.73
C MET A 68 8.79 -4.18 6.04
N VAL A 69 10.07 -3.89 6.22
CA VAL A 69 10.75 -4.13 7.51
C VAL A 69 10.21 -3.18 8.58
N LYS A 70 10.06 -1.89 8.22
CA LYS A 70 9.60 -0.85 9.14
C LYS A 70 8.19 -0.35 8.77
N PHE A 71 7.33 -0.25 9.77
CA PHE A 71 5.99 0.31 9.60
C PHE A 71 5.99 1.79 9.18
N GLN A 72 6.97 2.56 9.67
CA GLN A 72 7.09 3.98 9.36
C GLN A 72 7.34 4.22 7.86
N ASP A 73 8.21 3.40 7.25
CA ASP A 73 8.53 3.46 5.82
C ASP A 73 7.28 3.20 4.97
N LYS A 74 6.49 2.17 5.34
CA LYS A 74 5.19 1.90 4.72
C LYS A 74 4.28 3.13 4.74
N LYS A 75 4.10 3.76 5.92
CA LYS A 75 3.21 4.92 6.07
C LYS A 75 3.66 6.06 5.17
N ARG A 76 4.97 6.31 5.09
CA ARG A 76 5.53 7.37 4.27
C ARG A 76 5.32 7.11 2.78
N ILE A 77 5.61 5.89 2.31
CA ILE A 77 5.39 5.51 0.90
C ILE A 77 3.92 5.67 0.52
N LEU A 78 2.98 5.15 1.34
CA LEU A 78 1.56 5.28 1.06
C LEU A 78 1.09 6.74 1.08
N LYS A 79 1.62 7.57 1.98
CA LYS A 79 1.30 9.00 2.03
C LYS A 79 1.73 9.70 0.73
N VAL A 80 2.98 9.50 0.31
CA VAL A 80 3.51 10.12 -0.92
C VAL A 80 2.79 9.59 -2.15
N ALA A 81 2.47 8.29 -2.21
CA ALA A 81 1.70 7.71 -3.29
C ALA A 81 0.27 8.29 -3.38
N MET A 82 -0.37 8.57 -2.25
CA MET A 82 -1.67 9.24 -2.21
C MET A 82 -1.59 10.69 -2.66
N GLU A 83 -0.55 11.43 -2.28
CA GLU A 83 -0.33 12.83 -2.66
C GLU A 83 0.01 12.98 -4.14
N LYS A 84 0.82 12.07 -4.69
CA LYS A 84 1.23 12.09 -6.10
C LYS A 84 0.06 11.76 -7.06
N GLN A 85 -0.98 11.09 -6.58
CA GLN A 85 -2.16 10.58 -7.30
C GLN A 85 -1.88 9.58 -8.44
N GLU A 86 -0.78 9.73 -9.17
CA GLU A 86 -0.37 8.86 -10.26
C GLU A 86 0.93 8.12 -9.92
N VAL A 87 0.83 6.79 -9.86
CA VAL A 87 1.98 5.90 -9.70
C VAL A 87 2.00 5.00 -10.93
N THR A 88 3.15 4.89 -11.60
CA THR A 88 3.30 4.11 -12.83
C THR A 88 4.28 2.97 -12.66
N TYR A 89 4.14 1.95 -13.52
CA TYR A 89 5.17 0.93 -13.72
C TYR A 89 5.31 0.70 -15.21
N LYS A 90 6.52 0.92 -15.75
CA LYS A 90 6.79 0.86 -17.20
C LYS A 90 5.80 1.72 -18.01
N GLY A 91 5.42 2.88 -17.47
CA GLY A 91 4.45 3.79 -18.10
C GLY A 91 2.98 3.39 -18.00
N ALA A 92 2.64 2.25 -17.37
CA ALA A 92 1.25 1.89 -17.09
C ALA A 92 0.84 2.34 -15.68
N PRO A 93 -0.36 2.90 -15.47
CA PRO A 93 -0.80 3.33 -14.14
C PRO A 93 -1.06 2.13 -13.23
N ILE A 94 -0.65 2.26 -11.97
CA ILE A 94 -0.82 1.26 -10.93
C ILE A 94 -1.32 1.90 -9.64
N ARG A 95 -1.72 1.06 -8.67
CA ARG A 95 -2.23 1.53 -7.38
C ARG A 95 -1.47 0.89 -6.23
N LEU A 96 -1.05 1.74 -5.29
CA LEU A 96 -0.50 1.34 -4.00
C LEU A 96 -1.56 1.51 -2.92
N ALA A 97 -1.82 0.44 -2.15
CA ALA A 97 -2.82 0.44 -1.09
C ALA A 97 -2.30 -0.24 0.17
N ALA A 98 -2.91 0.08 1.32
CA ALA A 98 -2.68 -0.68 2.54
C ALA A 98 -3.39 -2.06 2.46
N ASP A 99 -2.70 -3.12 2.87
CA ASP A 99 -3.32 -4.44 3.07
C ASP A 99 -4.11 -4.45 4.40
N LEU A 100 -5.41 -4.22 4.29
CA LEU A 100 -6.34 -4.19 5.42
C LEU A 100 -7.02 -5.55 5.59
N SER A 101 -7.28 -5.96 6.84
CA SER A 101 -8.06 -7.17 7.08
C SER A 101 -9.52 -6.97 6.65
N MET A 102 -10.21 -8.09 6.41
CA MET A 102 -11.62 -8.06 6.02
C MET A 102 -12.50 -7.36 7.06
N GLU A 103 -12.24 -7.61 8.35
CA GLU A 103 -12.94 -6.96 9.46
C GLU A 103 -12.71 -5.44 9.45
N THR A 104 -11.47 -4.98 9.26
CA THR A 104 -11.16 -3.55 9.14
C THR A 104 -11.83 -2.92 7.91
N LEU A 105 -11.84 -3.64 6.78
CA LEU A 105 -12.51 -3.18 5.57
C LEU A 105 -14.03 -3.09 5.76
N GLN A 106 -14.65 -4.06 6.43
CA GLN A 106 -16.08 -4.05 6.75
C GLN A 106 -16.43 -2.90 7.70
N ALA A 107 -15.65 -2.70 8.77
CA ALA A 107 -15.83 -1.56 9.65
C ALA A 107 -15.76 -0.26 8.87
N ARG A 108 -14.73 -0.08 8.01
CA ARG A 108 -14.59 1.12 7.18
C ARG A 108 -15.78 1.34 6.24
N ARG A 109 -16.31 0.30 5.60
CA ARG A 109 -17.50 0.39 4.74
C ARG A 109 -18.73 0.83 5.55
N LYS A 110 -19.00 0.18 6.68
CA LYS A 110 -20.09 0.56 7.59
C LYS A 110 -19.99 2.02 8.06
N TRP A 111 -18.78 2.51 8.30
CA TRP A 111 -18.54 3.93 8.61
C TRP A 111 -18.86 4.85 7.43
N GLN A 112 -18.52 4.47 6.19
CA GLN A 112 -18.80 5.27 4.99
C GLN A 112 -20.29 5.25 4.61
N ASP A 113 -20.96 4.11 4.80
CA ASP A 113 -22.38 3.93 4.48
C ASP A 113 -23.31 4.60 5.50
N ASN A 114 -22.77 5.14 6.61
CA ASN A 114 -23.55 5.84 7.62
C ASN A 114 -23.78 7.30 7.18
N PRO A 115 -25.02 7.69 6.82
CA PRO A 115 -25.33 9.02 6.27
C PRO A 115 -25.03 10.17 7.25
N SER A 116 -24.92 9.89 8.55
CA SER A 116 -24.55 10.90 9.56
C SER A 116 -23.08 11.36 9.48
N ASN A 117 -22.24 10.71 8.66
CA ASN A 117 -20.80 10.98 8.55
C ASN A 117 -20.41 11.87 7.37
N GLU A 118 -21.36 12.28 6.53
CA GLU A 118 -21.12 13.08 5.31
C GLU A 118 -20.47 14.46 5.59
N ASN A 119 -20.59 14.97 6.83
CA ASN A 119 -20.09 16.28 7.23
C ASN A 119 -18.81 16.26 8.10
N GLN A 120 -18.09 15.13 8.20
CA GLN A 120 -16.87 15.03 9.01
C GLN A 120 -15.64 14.69 8.15
N THR A 121 -14.99 15.71 7.58
CA THR A 121 -13.62 15.59 7.05
C THR A 121 -12.66 15.09 8.14
N PRO A 122 -11.74 14.14 7.85
CA PRO A 122 -10.81 13.65 8.85
C PRO A 122 -9.70 14.67 9.10
N ALA A 123 -9.99 15.66 9.94
CA ALA A 123 -8.98 16.54 10.51
C ALA A 123 -8.12 15.72 11.47
N THR A 124 -6.82 15.71 11.18
CA THR A 124 -5.78 15.19 12.05
C THR A 124 -5.91 15.85 13.42
N LYS A 125 -6.26 15.09 14.47
CA LYS A 125 -6.08 15.54 15.85
C LYS A 125 -5.20 14.54 16.59
N THR A 126 -3.89 14.79 16.49
CA THR A 126 -3.00 14.55 17.62
C THR A 126 -3.38 15.56 18.69
N THR A 127 -3.88 15.11 19.83
CA THR A 127 -3.81 15.88 21.08
C THR A 127 -3.58 14.88 22.21
N LEU A 128 -2.32 14.83 22.62
CA LEU A 128 -1.92 14.43 23.96
C LEU A 128 -2.76 15.22 24.96
N SER A 129 -3.41 14.54 25.90
CA SER A 129 -3.74 15.16 27.18
C SER A 129 -3.29 14.21 28.28
N SER A 130 -2.10 14.50 28.79
CA SER A 130 -1.66 14.19 30.13
C SER A 130 -2.77 14.47 31.13
N LYS A 131 -3.20 13.45 31.88
CA LYS A 131 -3.84 13.67 33.18
C LYS A 131 -2.74 13.73 34.21
N ALA A 132 -2.34 14.95 34.55
CA ALA A 132 -1.81 15.30 35.85
C ALA A 132 -2.93 16.02 36.62
N LEU A 133 -2.87 15.92 37.96
CA LEU A 133 -3.65 16.63 38.99
C LEU A 133 -5.04 16.00 39.28
N ASN A 134 -5.41 15.62 40.50
CA ASN A 134 -4.90 15.85 41.85
C ASN A 134 -4.94 14.57 42.68
#